data_AF-A0AAD8LE52-F1
#
_entry.id   AF-A0AAD8LE52-F1
#
_cell.length_a   1.000
_cell.length_b   1.000
_cell.length_c   1.000
_cell.angle_alpha   90.00
_cell.angle_beta   90.00
_cell.angle_gamma   90.00
#
_symmetry.space_group_name_H-M   'P 1'
#
loop_
_entity.id
_entity.type
_entity.pdbx_description
1 polymer ?
#
loop_
_entity_poly.entity_id
_entity_poly.type
_entity_poly.pdbx_seq_one_letter_code
_entity_poly.pdbx_strand_id
1 'polypeptide(L)'
;MEHISLQPPPFCNLKSLKIHPVRILSDDEAHKYVRLATKVISYLREGSPTATFRMISYEELKEKEQQAQAFANASEAQHRMDEFQTMIKDEKTVIEEMSKTYMDGMNKAMESHEAETHDQGNAPMEKMNQYFERKMEQIKSCWEDTGVQIDRWRSKIEFIISQLSDIEALLLKDLPSIKRDKLQACFSSLRAEADTVVKNILHHMKAPQIHLFNLNDCFNELATTSLSS
;
A
#
# COMPACT_ATOMS: atom_id res chain seq x y z
N MET A 1 41.33 48.36 -17.41
CA MET A 1 40.14 47.75 -18.03
C MET A 1 40.54 46.34 -18.44
N GLU A 2 39.91 45.32 -17.86
CA GLU A 2 40.23 43.92 -18.18
C GLU A 2 39.73 43.56 -19.59
N HIS A 3 40.64 42.99 -20.39
CA HIS A 3 40.39 42.56 -21.75
C HIS A 3 39.67 41.21 -21.72
N ILE A 4 38.48 41.15 -22.29
CA ILE A 4 37.85 39.87 -22.63
C ILE A 4 38.75 39.24 -23.69
N SER A 5 39.18 38.01 -23.43
CA SER A 5 40.12 37.22 -24.24
C SER A 5 39.86 37.32 -25.75
N LEU A 6 40.94 37.39 -26.54
CA LEU A 6 40.97 37.39 -28.03
C LEU A 6 40.45 36.07 -28.66
N GLN A 7 39.81 35.19 -27.90
CA GLN A 7 39.25 33.95 -28.43
C GLN A 7 38.02 34.24 -29.28
N PRO A 8 37.88 33.59 -30.44
CA PRO A 8 36.69 33.73 -31.28
C PRO A 8 35.42 33.34 -30.49
N PRO A 9 34.26 33.91 -30.84
CA PRO A 9 33.00 33.64 -30.15
C PRO A 9 32.73 32.13 -30.05
N PRO A 10 32.27 31.64 -28.89
CA PRO A 10 32.07 30.20 -28.68
C PRO A 10 30.88 29.63 -29.48
N PHE A 11 30.01 30.48 -30.03
CA PHE A 11 28.77 30.08 -30.69
C PHE A 11 28.58 30.79 -32.04
N CYS A 12 28.36 30.02 -33.10
CA CYS A 12 28.09 30.54 -34.45
C CYS A 12 26.81 29.93 -35.05
N ASN A 13 26.10 30.70 -35.88
CA ASN A 13 24.89 30.26 -36.61
C ASN A 13 23.73 29.74 -35.74
N LEU A 14 23.61 30.21 -34.48
CA LEU A 14 22.49 29.83 -33.62
C LEU A 14 21.18 30.51 -34.01
N LYS A 15 20.06 29.80 -33.82
CA LYS A 15 18.72 30.40 -33.86
C LYS A 15 18.30 30.97 -32.50
N SER A 16 18.77 30.38 -31.40
CA SER A 16 18.50 30.85 -30.03
C SER A 16 19.60 30.43 -29.07
N LEU A 17 19.89 31.27 -28.08
CA LEU A 17 20.76 30.99 -26.94
C LEU A 17 19.97 31.23 -25.65
N LYS A 18 19.87 30.19 -24.82
CA LYS A 18 19.24 30.26 -23.48
C LYS A 18 20.32 30.05 -22.42
N ILE A 19 20.38 30.95 -21.45
CA ILE A 19 21.28 30.83 -20.31
C ILE A 19 20.46 30.48 -19.08
N HIS A 20 20.82 29.35 -18.48
CA HIS A 20 20.19 28.84 -17.27
C HIS A 20 21.08 29.17 -16.07
N PRO A 21 20.54 29.81 -15.03
CA PRO A 21 21.30 30.04 -13.83
C PRO A 21 21.57 28.71 -13.12
N VAL A 22 22.76 28.58 -12.54
CA VAL A 22 23.10 27.42 -11.69
C VAL A 22 22.39 27.62 -10.34
N ARG A 23 21.76 26.58 -9.82
CA ARG A 23 21.17 26.60 -8.48
C ARG A 23 22.26 26.66 -7.44
N ILE A 24 22.30 27.75 -6.69
CA ILE A 24 23.13 27.87 -5.49
C ILE A 24 22.17 27.72 -4.30
N LEU A 25 22.36 26.68 -3.50
CA LEU A 25 21.57 26.38 -2.29
C LEU A 25 22.01 27.28 -1.12
N SER A 26 22.12 28.59 -1.32
CA SER A 26 22.42 29.54 -0.25
C SER A 26 21.14 30.26 0.19
N ASP A 27 20.91 30.33 1.49
CA ASP A 27 19.75 30.97 2.16
C ASP A 27 19.58 32.48 1.86
N ASP A 28 20.52 33.11 1.14
CA ASP A 28 20.41 34.51 0.79
C ASP A 28 19.48 34.73 -0.42
N GLU A 29 18.35 35.41 -0.18
CA GLU A 29 17.43 35.95 -1.19
C GLU A 29 18.10 36.91 -2.21
N ALA A 30 19.39 37.21 -2.05
CA ALA A 30 20.16 38.21 -2.79
C ALA A 30 20.50 37.83 -4.25
N HIS A 31 20.10 36.65 -4.74
CA HIS A 31 20.48 36.18 -6.09
C HIS A 31 19.33 36.10 -7.11
N LYS A 32 18.19 36.76 -6.85
CA LYS A 32 17.02 36.77 -7.76
C LYS A 32 17.31 37.13 -9.22
N TYR A 33 18.39 37.87 -9.51
CA TYR A 33 18.76 38.22 -10.89
C TYR A 33 20.27 38.21 -11.11
N VAL A 34 20.80 37.16 -11.75
CA VAL A 34 22.15 37.21 -12.33
C VAL A 34 22.07 38.03 -13.61
N ARG A 35 22.51 39.29 -13.58
CA ARG A 35 22.56 40.14 -14.78
C ARG A 35 23.93 40.02 -15.43
N LEU A 36 23.99 39.41 -16.61
CA LEU A 36 25.21 39.36 -17.41
C LEU A 36 25.62 40.77 -17.88
N ALA A 37 26.93 41.04 -17.86
CA ALA A 37 27.48 42.28 -18.39
C ALA A 37 27.22 42.38 -19.91
N THR A 38 26.87 43.57 -20.39
CA THR A 38 26.56 43.81 -21.81
C THR A 38 27.66 43.33 -22.76
N LYS A 39 28.94 43.48 -22.35
CA LYS A 39 30.10 42.99 -23.12
C LYS A 39 30.14 41.46 -23.27
N VAL A 40 29.69 40.73 -22.25
CA VAL A 40 29.60 39.26 -22.31
C VAL A 40 28.47 38.86 -23.26
N ILE A 41 27.33 39.55 -23.20
CA ILE A 41 26.20 39.29 -24.10
C ILE A 41 26.60 39.57 -25.57
N SER A 42 27.32 40.66 -25.84
CA SER A 42 27.79 40.96 -27.19
C SER A 42 28.77 39.90 -27.69
N TYR A 43 29.72 39.47 -26.86
CA TYR A 43 30.66 38.41 -27.18
C TYR A 43 29.95 37.09 -27.51
N LEU A 44 28.96 36.69 -26.72
CA LEU A 44 28.18 35.48 -26.95
C LEU A 44 27.31 35.52 -28.22
N ARG A 45 26.96 36.72 -28.70
CA ARG A 45 26.10 36.91 -29.90
C ARG A 45 26.89 37.21 -31.17
N GLU A 46 28.17 37.49 -31.10
CA GLU A 46 28.97 37.99 -32.23
C GLU A 46 28.98 37.01 -33.43
N GLY A 47 29.06 35.70 -33.19
CA GLY A 47 28.93 34.68 -34.23
C GLY A 47 27.49 34.34 -34.66
N SER A 48 26.49 34.91 -33.99
CA SER A 48 25.06 34.64 -34.21
C SER A 48 24.19 35.89 -33.98
N PRO A 49 24.36 36.98 -34.77
CA PRO A 49 23.72 38.26 -34.50
C PRO A 49 22.18 38.20 -34.53
N THR A 50 21.62 37.30 -35.35
CA THR A 50 20.18 37.05 -35.49
C THR A 50 19.61 36.12 -34.42
N ALA A 51 20.43 35.51 -33.55
CA ALA A 51 19.96 34.60 -32.53
C ALA A 51 19.13 35.31 -31.46
N THR A 52 18.02 34.69 -31.07
CA THR A 52 17.24 35.12 -29.91
C THR A 52 17.99 34.76 -28.62
N PHE A 53 18.42 35.79 -27.88
CA PHE A 53 19.07 35.64 -26.59
C PHE A 53 18.06 35.76 -25.46
N ARG A 54 17.99 34.74 -24.59
CA ARG A 54 17.09 34.73 -23.42
C ARG A 54 17.82 34.26 -22.17
N MET A 55 17.70 35.05 -21.11
CA MET A 55 18.12 34.64 -19.77
C MET A 55 16.91 34.06 -19.05
N ILE A 56 17.02 32.83 -18.54
CA ILE A 56 15.95 32.18 -17.79
C ILE A 56 16.04 32.66 -16.34
N SER A 57 14.93 33.11 -15.75
CA SER A 57 14.93 33.51 -14.34
C SER A 57 14.99 32.28 -13.42
N TYR A 58 15.38 32.50 -12.16
CA TYR A 58 15.32 31.44 -11.15
C TYR A 58 13.89 30.97 -10.91
N GLU A 59 12.93 31.91 -10.90
CA GLU A 59 11.51 31.61 -10.73
C GLU A 59 10.98 30.71 -11.85
N GLU A 60 11.30 31.00 -13.12
CA GLU A 60 10.88 30.16 -14.25
C GLU A 60 11.46 28.73 -14.14
N LEU A 61 12.72 28.60 -13.72
CA LEU A 61 13.34 27.29 -13.49
C LEU A 61 12.68 26.54 -12.33
N LYS A 62 12.43 27.25 -11.21
CA LYS A 62 11.77 26.70 -10.02
C LYS A 62 10.36 26.21 -10.34
N GLU A 63 9.58 27.03 -11.04
CA GLU A 63 8.22 26.68 -11.49
C GLU A 63 8.23 25.45 -12.40
N LYS A 64 9.16 25.39 -13.37
CA LYS A 64 9.29 24.24 -14.27
C LYS A 64 9.63 22.96 -13.52
N GLU A 65 10.50 23.04 -12.52
CA GLU A 65 10.85 21.88 -11.71
C GLU A 65 9.72 21.47 -10.75
N GLN A 66 9.04 22.41 -10.11
CA GLN A 66 7.85 22.13 -9.30
C GLN A 66 6.76 21.47 -10.16
N GLN A 67 6.55 21.95 -11.38
CA GLN A 67 5.64 21.35 -12.34
C GLN A 67 6.05 19.91 -12.69
N ALA A 68 7.33 19.68 -13.00
CA ALA A 68 7.84 18.34 -13.28
C ALA A 68 7.68 17.40 -12.08
N GLN A 69 7.98 17.88 -10.88
CA GLN A 69 7.81 17.12 -9.64
C GLN A 69 6.34 16.80 -9.39
N ALA A 70 5.42 17.74 -9.63
CA ALA A 70 3.99 17.51 -9.48
C ALA A 70 3.51 16.41 -10.45
N PHE A 71 3.98 16.41 -11.69
CA PHE A 71 3.70 15.33 -12.63
C PHE A 71 4.28 13.99 -12.19
N ALA A 72 5.50 13.96 -11.65
CA ALA A 72 6.11 12.75 -11.12
C ALA A 72 5.30 12.19 -9.94
N ASN A 73 4.92 13.04 -8.98
CA ASN A 73 4.07 12.64 -7.84
C ASN A 73 2.72 12.07 -8.30
N ALA A 74 2.09 12.71 -9.29
CA ALA A 74 0.82 12.25 -9.83
C ALA A 74 0.93 10.88 -10.52
N SER A 75 2.02 10.63 -11.25
CA SER A 75 2.28 9.34 -11.88
C SER A 75 2.57 8.25 -10.86
N GLU A 76 3.37 8.54 -9.83
CA GLU A 76 3.67 7.62 -8.74
C GLU A 76 2.40 7.28 -7.93
N ALA A 77 1.57 8.27 -7.61
CA ALA A 77 0.31 8.06 -6.91
C ALA A 77 -0.62 7.13 -7.71
N GLN A 78 -0.73 7.35 -9.02
CA GLN A 78 -1.53 6.49 -9.90
C GLN A 78 -0.98 5.05 -9.92
N HIS A 79 0.34 4.89 -10.08
CA HIS A 79 0.99 3.58 -10.10
C HIS A 79 0.70 2.80 -8.82
N ARG A 80 0.87 3.44 -7.65
CA ARG A 80 0.58 2.82 -6.35
C ARG A 80 -0.90 2.47 -6.17
N MET A 81 -1.81 3.32 -6.66
CA MET A 81 -3.23 2.99 -6.64
C MET A 81 -3.55 1.75 -7.49
N ASP A 82 -2.93 1.62 -8.67
CA ASP A 82 -3.17 0.49 -9.57
C ASP A 82 -2.61 -0.82 -8.99
N GLU A 83 -1.41 -0.78 -8.39
CA GLU A 83 -0.83 -1.89 -7.64
C GLU A 83 -1.72 -2.28 -6.46
N PHE A 84 -2.12 -1.30 -5.66
CA PHE A 84 -2.94 -1.54 -4.47
C PHE A 84 -4.34 -2.07 -4.84
N GLN A 85 -4.93 -1.62 -5.94
CA GLN A 85 -6.20 -2.14 -6.43
C GLN A 85 -6.10 -3.62 -6.84
N THR A 86 -4.99 -4.02 -7.46
CA THR A 86 -4.74 -5.42 -7.80
C THR A 86 -4.65 -6.27 -6.54
N MET A 87 -3.88 -5.81 -5.55
CA MET A 87 -3.77 -6.49 -4.25
C MET A 87 -5.11 -6.62 -3.52
N ILE A 88 -5.95 -5.59 -3.54
CA ILE A 88 -7.28 -5.62 -2.92
C ILE A 88 -8.20 -6.64 -3.61
N LYS A 89 -8.10 -6.81 -4.93
CA LYS A 89 -8.87 -7.83 -5.66
C LYS A 89 -8.41 -9.24 -5.29
N ASP A 90 -7.11 -9.47 -5.25
CA ASP A 90 -6.55 -10.77 -4.86
C ASP A 90 -6.95 -11.12 -3.42
N GLU A 91 -6.96 -10.14 -2.52
CA GLU A 91 -7.38 -10.36 -1.14
C GLU A 91 -8.88 -10.71 -1.03
N LYS A 92 -9.73 -10.06 -1.82
CA LYS A 92 -11.16 -10.40 -1.89
C LYS A 92 -11.34 -11.87 -2.30
N THR A 93 -10.59 -12.34 -3.30
CA THR A 93 -10.69 -13.74 -3.74
C THR A 93 -10.23 -14.72 -2.65
N VAL A 94 -9.15 -14.41 -1.94
CA VAL A 94 -8.67 -15.26 -0.83
C VAL A 94 -9.72 -15.35 0.29
N ILE A 95 -10.35 -14.24 0.67
CA ILE A 95 -11.42 -14.22 1.68
C ILE A 95 -12.63 -15.06 1.23
N GLU A 96 -13.03 -14.95 -0.04
CA GLU A 96 -14.13 -15.74 -0.60
C GLU A 96 -13.83 -17.24 -0.61
N GLU A 97 -12.61 -17.63 -1.00
CA GLU A 97 -12.17 -19.02 -0.98
C GLU A 97 -12.10 -19.60 0.44
N MET A 98 -11.55 -18.83 1.39
CA MET A 98 -11.53 -19.25 2.80
C MET A 98 -12.94 -19.45 3.36
N SER A 99 -13.86 -18.56 3.03
CA SER A 99 -15.27 -18.68 3.43
C SER A 99 -15.90 -19.98 2.94
N LYS A 100 -15.64 -20.38 1.69
CA LYS A 100 -16.11 -21.66 1.14
C LYS A 100 -15.48 -22.84 1.84
N THR A 101 -14.16 -22.81 2.02
CA THR A 101 -13.40 -23.91 2.63
C THR A 101 -13.86 -24.17 4.07
N TYR A 102 -14.15 -23.10 4.81
CA TYR A 102 -14.71 -23.16 6.16
C TYR A 102 -16.09 -23.85 6.18
N MET A 103 -17.00 -23.46 5.28
CA MET A 103 -18.33 -24.07 5.16
C MET A 103 -18.25 -25.56 4.80
N ASP A 104 -17.36 -25.92 3.87
CA ASP A 104 -17.14 -27.33 3.48
C ASP A 104 -16.55 -28.16 4.63
N GLY A 105 -15.65 -27.57 5.43
CA GLY A 105 -15.10 -28.20 6.62
C GLY A 105 -16.15 -28.47 7.70
N MET A 106 -17.04 -27.50 7.95
CA MET A 106 -18.17 -27.68 8.88
C MET A 106 -19.10 -28.82 8.44
N ASN A 107 -19.45 -28.87 7.15
CA ASN A 107 -20.31 -29.94 6.63
C ASN A 107 -19.69 -31.33 6.84
N LYS A 108 -18.40 -31.49 6.53
CA LYS A 108 -17.68 -32.76 6.75
C LYS A 108 -17.55 -33.15 8.22
N ALA A 109 -17.36 -32.18 9.11
CA ALA A 109 -17.29 -32.44 10.55
C ALA A 109 -18.64 -32.92 11.10
N MET A 110 -19.75 -32.36 10.60
CA MET A 110 -21.10 -32.77 10.96
C MET A 110 -21.40 -34.21 10.52
N GLU A 111 -21.00 -34.58 9.29
CA GLU A 111 -21.12 -35.94 8.76
C GLU A 111 -20.28 -36.97 9.53
N SER A 112 -19.07 -36.58 9.97
CA SER A 112 -18.20 -37.45 10.78
C SER A 112 -18.74 -37.70 12.18
N HIS A 113 -19.41 -36.71 12.78
CA HIS A 113 -20.01 -36.84 14.11
C HIS A 113 -21.22 -37.78 14.10
N GLU A 114 -22.03 -37.75 13.04
CA GLU A 114 -23.14 -38.70 12.86
C GLU A 114 -22.64 -40.15 12.73
N ALA A 115 -21.48 -40.37 12.08
CA ALA A 115 -20.89 -41.69 11.94
C ALA A 115 -20.31 -42.26 13.26
N GLU A 116 -19.74 -41.42 14.14
CA GLU A 116 -19.13 -41.86 15.41
C GLU A 116 -20.17 -42.15 16.52
N THR A 117 -21.36 -41.53 16.48
CA THR A 117 -22.42 -41.75 17.49
C THR A 117 -23.08 -43.14 17.42
N HIS A 118 -22.81 -43.95 16.39
CA HIS A 118 -23.49 -45.24 16.21
C HIS A 118 -22.77 -46.46 16.80
N ASP A 119 -21.53 -46.33 17.30
CA ASP A 119 -20.69 -47.48 17.71
C ASP A 119 -20.24 -47.50 19.20
N GLN A 120 -20.73 -46.59 20.05
CA GLN A 120 -20.34 -46.57 21.48
C GLN A 120 -21.25 -47.43 22.37
N GLY A 121 -21.07 -48.75 22.29
CA GLY A 121 -21.48 -49.70 23.34
C GLY A 121 -20.31 -50.08 24.24
N ASN A 122 -20.37 -49.69 25.53
CA ASN A 122 -19.53 -50.15 26.66
C ASN A 122 -18.02 -50.30 26.38
N ALA A 123 -17.26 -49.20 26.36
CA ALA A 123 -15.80 -49.22 26.23
C ALA A 123 -15.06 -49.01 27.58
N PRO A 124 -13.91 -49.69 27.81
CA PRO A 124 -13.10 -49.57 29.03
C PRO A 124 -12.45 -48.18 29.19
N MET A 125 -12.23 -47.75 30.44
CA MET A 125 -11.75 -46.42 30.86
C MET A 125 -10.46 -45.93 30.14
N GLU A 126 -9.58 -46.83 29.72
CA GLU A 126 -8.38 -46.50 28.92
C GLU A 126 -8.70 -46.01 27.50
N LYS A 127 -9.76 -46.50 26.86
CA LYS A 127 -10.21 -45.99 25.55
C LYS A 127 -10.79 -44.58 25.66
N MET A 128 -11.39 -44.27 26.81
CA MET A 128 -11.93 -42.94 27.10
C MET A 128 -10.81 -41.91 27.30
N ASN A 129 -9.75 -42.28 28.04
CA ASN A 129 -8.56 -41.43 28.19
C ASN A 129 -7.86 -41.16 26.86
N GLN A 130 -7.68 -42.17 26.00
CA GLN A 130 -7.10 -42.01 24.66
C GLN A 130 -7.96 -41.12 23.75
N TYR A 131 -9.29 -41.21 23.87
CA TYR A 131 -10.21 -40.32 23.17
C TYR A 131 -10.03 -38.86 23.64
N PHE A 132 -9.91 -38.62 24.94
CA PHE A 132 -9.69 -37.28 25.49
C PHE A 132 -8.35 -36.68 25.07
N GLU A 133 -7.25 -37.45 25.14
CA GLU A 133 -5.94 -36.99 24.67
C GLU A 133 -5.99 -36.59 23.20
N ARG A 134 -6.59 -37.43 22.34
CA ARG A 134 -6.75 -37.13 20.91
C ARG A 134 -7.60 -35.86 20.67
N LYS A 135 -8.70 -35.68 21.40
CA LYS A 135 -9.54 -34.47 21.28
C LYS A 135 -8.80 -33.22 21.76
N MET A 136 -8.06 -33.30 22.86
CA MET A 136 -7.25 -32.19 23.37
C MET A 136 -6.13 -31.81 22.39
N GLU A 137 -5.46 -32.78 21.75
CA GLU A 137 -4.48 -32.52 20.69
C GLU A 137 -5.11 -31.86 19.46
N GLN A 138 -6.31 -32.30 19.04
CA GLN A 138 -7.06 -31.66 17.95
C GLN A 138 -7.43 -30.21 18.29
N ILE A 139 -7.90 -29.97 19.52
CA ILE A 139 -8.22 -28.63 20.02
C ILE A 139 -6.96 -27.76 20.00
N LYS A 140 -5.84 -28.26 20.53
CA LYS A 140 -4.57 -27.53 20.56
C LYS A 140 -4.08 -27.16 19.16
N SER A 141 -4.09 -28.11 18.23
CA SER A 141 -3.72 -27.89 16.83
C SER A 141 -4.62 -26.85 16.16
N CYS A 142 -5.93 -26.91 16.42
CA CYS A 142 -6.90 -25.92 15.94
C CYS A 142 -6.62 -24.51 16.49
N TRP A 143 -6.24 -24.39 17.77
CA TRP A 143 -5.86 -23.11 18.37
C TRP A 143 -4.58 -22.53 17.77
N GLU A 144 -3.57 -23.37 17.55
CA GLU A 144 -2.31 -22.95 16.94
C GLU A 144 -2.54 -22.43 15.51
N ASP A 145 -3.33 -23.13 14.69
CA ASP A 145 -3.69 -22.66 13.34
C ASP A 145 -4.49 -21.35 13.38
N THR A 146 -5.46 -21.24 14.30
CA THR A 146 -6.25 -20.01 14.48
C THR A 146 -5.36 -18.83 14.85
N GLY A 147 -4.37 -19.02 15.73
CA GLY A 147 -3.40 -17.99 16.09
C GLY A 147 -2.59 -17.50 14.87
N VAL A 148 -2.07 -18.43 14.07
CA VAL A 148 -1.34 -18.11 12.83
C VAL A 148 -2.23 -17.33 11.84
N GLN A 149 -3.50 -17.71 11.71
CA GLN A 149 -4.44 -16.99 10.85
C GLN A 149 -4.70 -15.57 11.37
N ILE A 150 -4.93 -15.38 12.67
CA ILE A 150 -5.15 -14.05 13.28
C ILE A 150 -3.95 -13.13 13.02
N ASP A 151 -2.73 -13.62 13.20
CA ASP A 151 -1.52 -12.81 12.97
C ASP A 151 -1.33 -12.48 11.49
N ARG A 152 -1.65 -13.43 10.58
CA ARG A 152 -1.68 -13.17 9.13
C ARG A 152 -2.67 -12.07 8.79
N TRP A 153 -3.89 -12.14 9.30
CA TRP A 153 -4.94 -11.13 9.06
C TRP A 153 -4.56 -9.76 9.63
N ARG A 154 -3.97 -9.69 10.82
CA ARG A 154 -3.46 -8.45 11.41
C ARG A 154 -2.41 -7.81 10.50
N SER A 155 -1.41 -8.60 10.09
CA SER A 155 -0.35 -8.13 9.19
C SER A 155 -0.91 -7.58 7.88
N LYS A 156 -1.97 -8.20 7.35
CA LYS A 156 -2.65 -7.74 6.13
C LYS A 156 -3.36 -6.40 6.34
N ILE A 157 -4.07 -6.21 7.45
CA ILE A 157 -4.73 -4.94 7.78
C ILE A 157 -3.69 -3.82 7.92
N GLU A 158 -2.58 -4.08 8.63
CA GLU A 158 -1.47 -3.12 8.78
C GLU A 158 -0.85 -2.74 7.43
N PHE A 159 -0.67 -3.73 6.54
CA PHE A 159 -0.20 -3.49 5.19
C PHE A 159 -1.15 -2.62 4.37
N ILE A 160 -2.46 -2.90 4.41
CA ILE A 160 -3.50 -2.09 3.75
C ILE A 160 -3.46 -0.64 4.23
N ILE A 161 -3.37 -0.42 5.55
CA ILE A 161 -3.29 0.92 6.15
C ILE A 161 -2.03 1.64 5.67
N SER A 162 -0.90 0.95 5.61
CA SER A 162 0.38 1.51 5.16
C SER A 162 0.31 1.95 3.69
N GLN A 163 -0.24 1.12 2.81
CA GLN A 163 -0.41 1.46 1.38
C GLN A 163 -1.31 2.68 1.18
N LEU A 164 -2.44 2.75 1.89
CA LEU A 164 -3.33 3.92 1.84
C LEU A 164 -2.63 5.19 2.32
N SER A 165 -1.81 5.09 3.37
CA SER A 165 -1.06 6.22 3.93
C SER A 165 0.02 6.73 2.96
N ASP A 166 0.74 5.83 2.30
CA ASP A 166 1.74 6.18 1.28
C ASP A 166 1.10 6.92 0.09
N ILE A 167 -0.06 6.44 -0.36
CA ILE A 167 -0.81 7.08 -1.44
C ILE A 167 -1.32 8.45 -0.98
N GLU A 168 -1.89 8.56 0.22
CA GLU A 168 -2.37 9.83 0.78
C GLU A 168 -1.23 10.86 0.89
N ALA A 169 -0.06 10.44 1.34
CA ALA A 169 1.13 11.30 1.43
C ALA A 169 1.57 11.83 0.05
N LEU A 170 1.39 11.07 -1.02
CA LEU A 170 1.66 11.55 -2.38
C LEU A 170 0.59 12.53 -2.86
N LEU A 171 -0.66 12.34 -2.47
CA LEU A 171 -1.76 13.23 -2.84
C LEU A 171 -1.75 14.57 -2.10
N LEU A 172 -1.15 14.61 -0.90
CA LEU A 172 -0.93 15.84 -0.13
C LEU A 172 0.19 16.72 -0.71
N LYS A 173 1.06 16.17 -1.56
CA LYS A 173 2.09 16.93 -2.27
C LYS A 173 1.47 17.75 -3.40
N ASP A 174 2.26 18.64 -3.99
CA ASP A 174 1.86 19.36 -5.18
C ASP A 174 1.47 18.38 -6.30
N LEU A 175 0.23 18.50 -6.75
CA LEU A 175 -0.35 17.76 -7.87
C LEU A 175 -0.76 18.72 -9.00
N PRO A 176 -0.66 18.28 -10.27
CA PRO A 176 -1.19 19.04 -11.39
C PRO A 176 -2.70 19.23 -11.22
N SER A 177 -3.19 20.47 -11.34
CA SER A 177 -4.62 20.80 -11.18
C SER A 177 -5.52 19.90 -12.02
N ILE A 178 -5.11 19.56 -13.24
CA ILE A 178 -5.89 18.73 -14.16
C ILE A 178 -6.05 17.26 -13.72
N LYS A 179 -5.13 16.74 -12.90
CA LYS A 179 -5.15 15.34 -12.44
C LYS A 179 -5.66 15.18 -11.01
N ARG A 180 -5.67 16.27 -10.22
CA ARG A 180 -5.98 16.24 -8.78
C ARG A 180 -7.34 15.61 -8.50
N ASP A 181 -8.40 16.16 -9.09
CA ASP A 181 -9.77 15.71 -8.79
C ASP A 181 -9.99 14.24 -9.17
N LYS A 182 -9.42 13.83 -10.31
CA LYS A 182 -9.50 12.43 -10.77
C LYS A 182 -8.76 11.50 -9.80
N LEU A 183 -7.53 11.83 -9.42
CA LEU A 183 -6.74 11.00 -8.49
C LEU A 183 -7.41 10.92 -7.12
N GLN A 184 -7.98 12.02 -6.63
CA GLN A 184 -8.67 12.05 -5.34
C GLN A 184 -9.97 11.23 -5.36
N ALA A 185 -10.72 11.26 -6.47
CA ALA A 185 -11.88 10.40 -6.67
C ALA A 185 -11.49 8.91 -6.72
N CYS A 186 -10.43 8.56 -7.47
CA CYS A 186 -9.87 7.21 -7.51
C CYS A 186 -9.45 6.72 -6.12
N PHE A 187 -8.72 7.55 -5.37
CA PHE A 187 -8.30 7.25 -4.01
C PHE A 187 -9.48 7.02 -3.07
N SER A 188 -10.52 7.85 -3.16
CA SER A 188 -11.72 7.73 -2.33
C SER A 188 -12.45 6.41 -2.58
N SER A 189 -12.56 6.00 -3.86
CA SER A 189 -13.11 4.70 -4.23
C SER A 189 -12.27 3.55 -3.67
N LEU A 190 -10.95 3.64 -3.83
CA LEU A 190 -10.00 2.61 -3.37
C LEU A 190 -10.02 2.45 -1.84
N ARG A 191 -10.15 3.56 -1.11
CA ARG A 191 -10.31 3.57 0.35
C ARG A 191 -11.61 2.88 0.78
N ALA A 192 -12.72 3.12 0.09
CA ALA A 192 -14.00 2.45 0.38
C ALA A 192 -13.93 0.93 0.10
N GLU A 193 -13.24 0.53 -0.97
CA GLU A 193 -13.00 -0.88 -1.26
C GLU A 193 -12.13 -1.54 -0.18
N ALA A 194 -11.04 -0.88 0.23
CA ALA A 194 -10.17 -1.37 1.30
C ALA A 194 -10.90 -1.49 2.64
N ASP A 195 -11.74 -0.51 2.99
CA ASP A 195 -12.58 -0.57 4.19
C ASP A 195 -13.53 -1.78 4.18
N THR A 196 -14.11 -2.11 3.02
CA THR A 196 -14.95 -3.30 2.86
C THR A 196 -14.14 -4.58 3.10
N VAL A 197 -12.93 -4.68 2.55
CA VAL A 197 -12.05 -5.83 2.77
C VAL A 197 -11.67 -5.96 4.24
N VAL A 198 -11.24 -4.88 4.89
CA VAL A 198 -10.88 -4.89 6.32
C VAL A 198 -12.08 -5.30 7.18
N LYS A 199 -13.29 -4.85 6.87
CA LYS A 199 -14.52 -5.27 7.57
C LYS A 199 -14.78 -6.76 7.40
N ASN A 200 -14.60 -7.30 6.20
CA ASN A 200 -14.76 -8.74 5.96
C ASN A 200 -13.72 -9.55 6.73
N ILE A 201 -12.44 -9.15 6.72
CA ILE A 201 -11.37 -9.77 7.51
C ILE A 201 -11.77 -9.78 9.00
N LEU A 202 -12.20 -8.63 9.52
CA LEU A 202 -12.59 -8.51 10.92
C LEU A 202 -13.81 -9.38 11.26
N HIS A 203 -14.77 -9.51 10.34
CA HIS A 203 -15.90 -10.42 10.50
C HIS A 203 -15.42 -11.88 10.62
N HIS A 204 -14.51 -12.31 9.75
CA HIS A 204 -13.90 -13.63 9.83
C HIS A 204 -13.05 -13.83 11.08
N MET A 205 -12.42 -12.79 11.62
CA MET A 205 -11.71 -12.87 12.91
C MET A 205 -12.66 -13.04 14.11
N LYS A 206 -13.92 -12.63 13.99
CA LYS A 206 -14.94 -12.78 15.04
C LYS A 206 -15.63 -14.15 15.01
N ALA A 207 -15.71 -14.79 13.83
CA ALA A 207 -16.37 -16.09 13.67
C ALA A 207 -15.77 -17.24 14.52
N PRO A 208 -14.44 -17.35 14.73
CA PRO A 208 -13.84 -18.34 15.64
C PRO A 208 -14.35 -18.23 17.09
N GLN A 209 -14.82 -17.06 17.52
CA GLN A 209 -15.41 -16.89 18.86
C GLN A 209 -16.78 -17.57 19.00
N ILE A 210 -17.45 -17.90 17.90
CA ILE A 210 -18.72 -18.64 17.91
C ILE A 210 -18.47 -20.15 18.06
N HIS A 211 -17.36 -20.68 17.53
CA HIS A 211 -16.98 -22.09 17.74
C HIS A 211 -16.45 -22.38 19.16
N LEU A 212 -16.00 -21.37 19.89
CA LEU A 212 -15.76 -21.43 21.33
C LEU A 212 -17.02 -21.82 22.13
N PHE A 213 -18.23 -21.50 21.64
CA PHE A 213 -19.47 -21.98 22.25
C PHE A 213 -19.72 -23.47 22.00
N ASN A 214 -19.25 -24.02 20.88
CA ASN A 214 -19.36 -25.46 20.61
C ASN A 214 -18.36 -26.28 21.44
N LEU A 215 -17.23 -25.67 21.83
CA LEU A 215 -16.35 -26.19 22.88
C LEU A 215 -17.05 -26.23 24.24
N ASN A 216 -17.88 -25.22 24.55
CA ASN A 216 -18.70 -25.23 25.77
C ASN A 216 -19.68 -26.41 25.77
N ASP A 217 -20.24 -26.77 24.61
CA ASP A 217 -21.09 -27.95 24.47
C ASP A 217 -20.30 -29.26 24.68
N CYS A 218 -19.07 -29.36 24.14
CA CYS A 218 -18.14 -30.46 24.47
C CYS A 218 -17.78 -30.50 25.98
N PHE A 219 -17.55 -29.35 26.61
CA PHE A 219 -17.31 -29.24 28.06
C PHE A 219 -18.54 -29.62 28.90
N ASN A 220 -19.76 -29.33 28.40
CA ASN A 220 -21.02 -29.70 29.05
C ASN A 220 -21.32 -31.20 28.91
N GLU A 221 -21.03 -31.82 27.76
CA GLU A 221 -21.06 -33.28 27.60
C GLU A 221 -20.03 -34.00 28.49
N LEU A 222 -18.83 -33.43 28.62
CA LEU A 222 -17.79 -33.88 29.55
C LEU A 222 -18.27 -33.84 31.01
N ALA A 223 -18.91 -32.75 31.41
CA ALA A 223 -19.42 -32.60 32.77
C ALA A 223 -20.52 -33.63 33.06
N THR A 224 -21.46 -33.83 32.14
CA THR A 224 -22.61 -34.72 32.32
C THR A 224 -22.23 -36.21 32.29
N THR A 225 -21.23 -36.60 31.50
CA THR A 225 -20.70 -37.98 31.48
C THR A 225 -19.90 -38.34 32.74
N SER A 226 -19.17 -37.40 33.35
CA SER A 226 -18.43 -37.65 34.60
C SER A 226 -19.31 -37.71 35.87
N LEU A 227 -20.52 -37.14 35.81
CA LEU A 227 -21.49 -37.13 36.91
C LEU A 227 -22.46 -38.32 36.90
N SER A 228 -22.42 -39.13 35.85
CA SER A 228 -23.32 -40.29 35.64
C SER A 228 -22.70 -41.63 36.07
N SER A 229 -21.47 -41.62 36.62
CA SER A 229 -20.73 -42.79 37.11
C SER A 229 -20.81 -42.95 38.63
#